data_AF-A0AAU4DVY7-F1
#
_entry.id   AF-A0AAU4DVY7-F1
#
_cell.length_a   1.000
_cell.length_b   1.000
_cell.length_c   1.000
_cell.angle_alpha   90.00
_cell.angle_beta   90.00
_cell.angle_gamma   90.00
#
_symmetry.space_group_name_H-M   'P 1'
#
loop_
_entity.id
_entity.type
_entity.pdbx_description
1 polymer ?
#
loop_
_entity_poly.entity_id
_entity_poly.type
_entity_poly.pdbx_seq_one_letter_code
_entity_poly.pdbx_strand_id
1 'polypeptide(L)' 'METFRVMRQDDNGNRYLVAAGLSRAAAETLAAEYEARGHKQLYWVESESA' A
#
# COMPACT_ATOMS: atom_id res chain seq x y z
N MET A 1 -17.44 8.20 -0.14
CA MET A 1 -16.95 6.80 -0.17
C MET A 1 -15.50 6.89 0.25
N GLU A 2 -15.12 6.26 1.35
CA GLU A 2 -13.72 6.23 1.75
C GLU A 2 -12.94 5.40 0.74
N THR A 3 -11.89 5.99 0.17
CA THR A 3 -10.96 5.27 -0.68
C THR A 3 -9.71 4.95 0.10
N PHE A 4 -8.95 3.98 -0.40
CA PHE A 4 -7.74 3.49 0.23
C PHE A 4 -6.61 3.54 -0.79
N ARG A 5 -5.41 3.77 -0.28
CA ARG A 5 -4.18 3.73 -1.04
C ARG A 5 -3.21 2.73 -0.47
N VAL A 6 -2.37 2.17 -1.34
CA VAL A 6 -1.25 1.33 -0.96
C VAL A 6 0.02 2.14 -1.07
N MET A 7 0.77 2.15 0.02
CA MET A 7 2.05 2.82 0.13
C MET A 7 3.16 1.77 0.25
N ARG A 8 4.36 2.11 -0.23
CA ARG A 8 5.59 1.34 -0.07
C ARG A 8 6.66 2.18 0.60
N GLN A 9 7.45 1.59 1.48
CA GLN A 9 8.67 2.17 2.03
C GLN A 9 9.85 1.27 1.72
N ASP A 10 10.92 1.86 1.18
CA ASP A 10 12.18 1.17 1.00
C ASP A 10 13.06 1.20 2.25
N ASP A 11 14.16 0.46 2.22
CA ASP A 11 15.15 0.40 3.29
C ASP A 11 15.91 1.72 3.54
N ASN A 12 15.83 2.68 2.61
CA ASN A 12 16.30 4.06 2.79
C ASN A 12 15.25 4.98 3.44
N GLY A 13 14.05 4.44 3.72
CA GLY A 13 12.94 5.17 4.32
C GLY A 13 12.09 5.96 3.33
N ASN A 14 12.37 5.90 2.02
CA ASN A 14 11.59 6.65 1.04
C ASN A 14 10.22 6.01 0.89
N ARG A 15 9.17 6.84 0.89
CA ARG A 15 7.78 6.41 0.77
C ARG A 15 7.23 6.72 -0.60
N TYR A 16 6.57 5.74 -1.21
CA TYR A 16 6.01 5.82 -2.55
C TYR A 16 4.55 5.38 -2.56
N LEU A 17 3.74 6.08 -3.35
CA LEU A 17 2.38 5.66 -3.67
C LEU A 17 2.44 4.52 -4.70
N VAL A 18 1.86 3.38 -4.38
CA VAL A 18 1.76 2.22 -5.28
C VAL A 18 0.45 2.26 -6.05
N ALA A 19 -0.65 2.52 -5.35
CA ALA A 19 -2.00 2.62 -5.92
C ALA A 19 -2.90 3.48 -5.02
N ALA A 20 -3.90 4.14 -5.61
CA ALA A 20 -4.87 5.00 -4.93
C ALA A 20 -6.28 4.72 -5.45
N GLY A 21 -7.31 5.22 -4.76
CA GLY A 21 -8.71 5.07 -5.19
C GLY A 21 -9.26 3.65 -5.03
N LEU A 22 -8.64 2.83 -4.19
CA LEU A 22 -9.03 1.44 -4.00
C LEU A 22 -10.11 1.30 -2.93
N SER A 23 -10.87 0.21 -2.99
CA SER A 23 -11.61 -0.27 -1.82
C SER A 23 -10.62 -0.86 -0.80
N ARG A 24 -11.01 -0.90 0.47
CA ARG A 24 -10.18 -1.45 1.56
C ARG A 24 -9.65 -2.85 1.23
N ALA A 25 -10.55 -3.74 0.79
CA ALA A 25 -10.21 -5.12 0.46
C ALA A 25 -9.22 -5.24 -0.72
N ALA A 26 -9.37 -4.37 -1.74
CA ALA A 26 -8.46 -4.34 -2.87
C ALA A 26 -7.06 -3.84 -2.46
N ALA A 27 -7.00 -2.81 -1.60
CA ALA A 27 -5.75 -2.30 -1.06
C ALA A 27 -5.04 -3.33 -0.16
N GLU A 28 -5.78 -4.02 0.72
CA GLU A 28 -5.24 -5.07 1.60
C GLU A 28 -4.69 -6.25 0.79
N THR A 29 -5.42 -6.69 -0.24
CA THR A 29 -4.96 -7.77 -1.14
C THR A 29 -3.67 -7.37 -1.85
N LEU A 30 -3.63 -6.16 -2.42
CA LEU A 30 -2.47 -5.67 -3.16
C LEU A 30 -1.23 -5.55 -2.25
N ALA A 31 -1.39 -5.01 -1.04
CA ALA A 31 -0.31 -4.92 -0.05
C ALA A 31 0.22 -6.33 0.32
N ALA A 32 -0.67 -7.29 0.57
CA ALA A 32 -0.28 -8.66 0.90
C ALA A 32 0.46 -9.37 -0.25
N GLU A 33 0.02 -9.17 -1.50
CA GLU A 33 0.72 -9.71 -2.67
C GLU A 33 2.14 -9.14 -2.82
N TYR A 34 2.33 -7.87 -2.50
CA TYR A 34 3.64 -7.24 -2.56
C TYR A 34 4.56 -7.67 -1.41
N GLU A 35 4.04 -7.81 -0.19
CA GLU A 35 4.78 -8.37 0.96
C GLU A 35 5.23 -9.82 0.67
N ALA A 36 4.37 -10.63 0.05
CA ALA A 36 4.68 -12.03 -0.28
C ALA A 36 5.81 -12.21 -1.30
N ARG A 37 6.17 -11.16 -2.07
CA ARG A 37 7.25 -11.21 -3.07
C ARG A 37 8.66 -11.19 -2.46
N GLY A 38 8.80 -11.05 -1.13
CA GLY A 38 10.07 -11.29 -0.43
C GLY A 38 11.13 -10.19 -0.61
N HIS A 39 10.74 -8.98 -0.98
CA HIS A 39 11.64 -7.82 -1.00
C HIS A 39 11.70 -7.16 0.40
N LYS A 40 12.82 -6.51 0.76
CA LYS A 40 12.98 -5.71 2.01
C LYS A 40 12.17 -4.40 2.02
N GLN A 41 11.02 -4.41 1.37
CA GLN A 41 10.18 -3.25 1.15
C GLN A 41 8.93 -3.45 1.99
N LEU A 42 8.55 -2.45 2.76
CA LEU A 42 7.37 -2.49 3.61
C LEU A 42 6.18 -1.90 2.86
N TYR A 43 5.08 -2.63 2.76
CA TYR A 43 3.83 -2.19 2.13
C TYR A 43 2.73 -2.04 3.17
N TRP A 44 1.95 -0.96 3.09
CA TRP A 44 0.80 -0.74 3.98
C TRP A 44 -0.35 -0.06 3.27
N VAL A 45 -1.54 -0.27 3.83
CA VAL A 45 -2.77 0.39 3.40
C VAL A 45 -2.99 1.64 4.24
N GLU A 46 -3.37 2.72 3.58
CA GLU A 46 -3.73 3.98 4.21
C GLU A 46 -5.10 4.44 3.71
N SER A 47 -5.92 4.97 4.62
CA SER A 47 -7.20 5.60 4.25
C SER A 47 -6.92 6.92 3.55
N GLU A 48 -7.54 7.12 2.40
CA GLU A 48 -7.58 8.42 1.74
C GLU A 48 -8.74 9.20 2.35
N SER A 49 -8.44 9.93 3.41
CA SER A 49 -9.34 10.97 3.88
C SER A 49 -9.40 12.05 2.80
N ALA A 50 -10.60 12.30 2.29
CA ALA A 50 -10.88 13.41 1.37
C ALA A 50 -10.60 14.77 2.02
#